data_AF-A0A6C0KV56-F1
#
_entry.id   AF-A0A6C0KV56-F1
#
_cell.length_a   1.000
_cell.length_b   1.000
_cell.length_c   1.000
_cell.angle_alpha   90.00
_cell.angle_beta   90.00
_cell.angle_gamma   90.00
#
_symmetry.space_group_name_H-M   'P 1'
#
loop_
_entity.id
_entity.type
_entity.pdbx_description
1 polymer ?
#
loop_
_entity_poly.entity_id
_entity_poly.type
_entity_poly.pdbx_seq_one_letter_code
_entity_poly.pdbx_strand_id
1 'polypeptide(L)'
;MYHYFKHTVTMDATTSDVLSKLKFIGKIQKGEKINVKYLYVQPSNWFTRLSRTFYMTDNRMNAYNFIETTIGRCFEIITVNKQTKTSTSFKLVENILADIKDAIIGIQNFKDTYSYDVMFCCKLDTLIDSIRFRINDGRVSFEMDEVD
;
A
#
# COMPACT_ATOMS: atom_id res chain seq x y z
N MET A 1 14.47 24.17 -28.07
CA MET A 1 13.16 24.26 -27.41
C MET A 1 12.76 22.85 -26.99
N TYR A 2 13.01 22.47 -25.74
CA TYR A 2 12.67 21.12 -25.25
C TYR A 2 11.16 21.04 -25.01
N HIS A 3 10.45 20.23 -25.78
CA HIS A 3 9.08 19.84 -25.46
C HIS A 3 9.13 18.85 -24.28
N TYR A 4 8.82 19.33 -23.08
CA TYR A 4 8.44 18.46 -21.99
C TYR A 4 7.05 17.90 -22.29
N PHE A 5 7.00 16.63 -22.70
CA PHE A 5 5.75 15.87 -22.69
C PHE A 5 5.25 15.81 -21.24
N LYS A 6 4.19 16.56 -20.92
CA LYS A 6 3.39 16.33 -19.71
C LYS A 6 2.73 14.97 -19.87
N HIS A 7 3.36 13.91 -19.37
CA HIS A 7 2.72 12.61 -19.25
C HIS A 7 1.67 12.69 -18.15
N THR A 8 0.42 12.94 -18.54
CA THR A 8 -0.72 12.61 -17.69
C THR A 8 -0.82 11.09 -17.65
N VAL A 9 -0.69 10.50 -16.46
CA VAL A 9 -0.97 9.06 -16.30
C VAL A 9 -2.48 8.89 -16.30
N THR A 10 -3.02 8.43 -17.43
CA THR A 10 -4.39 7.92 -17.53
C THR A 10 -4.50 6.59 -16.77
N MET A 11 -5.71 6.14 -16.40
CA MET A 11 -5.93 4.77 -15.89
C MET A 11 -5.54 3.74 -16.96
N ASP A 12 -4.27 3.42 -17.03
CA ASP A 12 -3.72 2.35 -17.84
C ASP A 12 -3.76 1.04 -17.06
N ALA A 13 -3.51 -0.08 -17.74
CA ALA A 13 -3.56 -1.40 -17.11
C ALA A 13 -2.60 -1.51 -15.91
N THR A 14 -1.45 -0.84 -15.97
CA THR A 14 -0.44 -0.80 -14.90
C THR A 14 -0.94 -0.08 -13.66
N THR A 15 -1.50 1.12 -13.83
CA THR A 15 -2.07 1.91 -12.74
C THR A 15 -3.24 1.15 -12.11
N SER A 16 -4.12 0.57 -12.93
CA SER A 16 -5.26 -0.21 -12.45
C SER A 16 -4.83 -1.44 -11.61
N ASP A 17 -3.77 -2.14 -12.02
CA ASP A 17 -3.20 -3.27 -11.26
C ASP A 17 -2.66 -2.83 -9.90
N VAL A 18 -1.89 -1.74 -9.86
CA VAL A 18 -1.36 -1.18 -8.61
C VAL A 18 -2.49 -0.77 -7.66
N LEU A 19 -3.52 -0.08 -8.15
CA LEU A 19 -4.66 0.34 -7.33
C LEU A 19 -5.49 -0.85 -6.84
N SER A 20 -5.61 -1.90 -7.65
CA SER A 20 -6.29 -3.14 -7.24
C SER A 20 -5.52 -3.84 -6.11
N LYS A 21 -4.19 -3.89 -6.19
CA LYS A 21 -3.32 -4.42 -5.12
C LYS A 21 -3.40 -3.59 -3.85
N LEU A 22 -3.47 -2.26 -3.97
CA LEU A 22 -3.66 -1.37 -2.82
C LEU A 22 -4.99 -1.68 -2.09
N LYS A 23 -6.08 -1.79 -2.85
CA LYS A 23 -7.40 -2.16 -2.30
C LYS A 23 -7.40 -3.57 -1.70
N PHE A 24 -6.65 -4.51 -2.27
CA PHE A 24 -6.46 -5.84 -1.67
C PHE A 24 -5.80 -5.75 -0.29
N ILE A 25 -4.74 -4.95 -0.15
CA ILE A 25 -4.07 -4.75 1.14
C ILE A 25 -5.05 -4.18 2.17
N GLY A 26 -5.84 -3.17 1.81
CA GLY A 26 -6.82 -2.58 2.73
C GLY A 26 -7.94 -3.51 3.21
N LYS A 27 -8.17 -4.62 2.50
CA LYS A 27 -9.20 -5.61 2.86
C LYS A 27 -8.72 -6.70 3.81
N ILE A 28 -7.42 -6.78 4.11
CA ILE A 28 -6.87 -7.79 5.01
C ILE A 28 -7.49 -7.66 6.40
N GLN A 29 -8.11 -8.73 6.89
CA GLN A 29 -8.69 -8.83 8.22
C GLN A 29 -7.72 -9.45 9.22
N LYS A 30 -7.98 -9.24 10.51
CA LYS A 30 -7.18 -9.81 11.58
C LYS A 30 -7.21 -11.34 11.55
N GLY A 31 -6.03 -11.96 11.63
CA GLY A 31 -5.88 -13.43 11.60
C GLY A 31 -5.78 -14.01 10.19
N GLU A 32 -5.94 -13.19 9.16
CA GLU A 32 -5.75 -13.58 7.77
C GLU A 32 -4.27 -13.52 7.35
N LYS A 33 -3.86 -14.48 6.52
CA LYS A 33 -2.54 -14.48 5.86
C LYS A 33 -2.68 -14.12 4.40
N ILE A 34 -1.75 -13.32 3.89
CA ILE A 34 -1.61 -13.03 2.46
C ILE A 34 -0.92 -14.24 1.79
N ASN A 35 -1.54 -14.80 0.76
CA ASN A 35 -0.83 -15.63 -0.21
C ASN A 35 -0.41 -14.76 -1.40
N VAL A 36 0.82 -14.25 -1.37
CA VAL A 36 1.35 -13.29 -2.37
C VAL A 36 1.42 -13.91 -3.76
N LYS A 37 1.61 -15.24 -3.85
CA LYS A 37 1.75 -15.95 -5.13
C LYS A 37 0.44 -16.08 -5.90
N TYR A 38 -0.69 -16.11 -5.20
CA TYR A 38 -2.01 -16.29 -5.82
C TYR A 38 -3.00 -15.16 -5.50
N LEU A 39 -2.61 -14.16 -4.71
CA LEU A 39 -3.45 -13.03 -4.27
C LEU A 39 -4.80 -13.45 -3.67
N TYR A 40 -4.79 -14.54 -2.87
CA TYR A 40 -5.93 -14.94 -2.06
C TYR A 40 -5.62 -14.83 -0.58
N VAL A 41 -6.69 -14.60 0.19
CA VAL A 41 -6.65 -14.59 1.63
C VAL A 41 -6.95 -15.99 2.16
N GLN A 42 -6.04 -16.55 2.95
CA GLN A 42 -6.25 -17.88 3.53
C GLN A 42 -6.96 -17.76 4.90
N PRO A 43 -8.18 -18.31 5.06
CA PRO A 43 -8.91 -18.23 6.32
C PRO A 43 -8.22 -19.05 7.42
N SER A 44 -8.39 -18.64 8.68
CA SER A 44 -7.81 -19.33 9.82
C SER A 44 -8.67 -20.50 10.29
N ASN A 45 -8.38 -21.72 9.84
CA ASN A 45 -8.91 -22.93 10.47
C ASN A 45 -8.04 -23.32 11.68
N TRP A 46 -8.65 -23.67 12.80
CA TRP A 46 -7.98 -23.96 14.09
C TRP A 46 -6.88 -25.03 14.01
N PHE A 47 -7.03 -26.03 13.13
CA PHE A 47 -6.02 -27.08 12.88
C PHE A 47 -4.75 -26.58 12.18
N THR A 48 -4.78 -25.44 11.48
CA THR A 48 -3.61 -24.89 10.80
C THR A 48 -2.63 -24.20 11.75
N ARG A 49 -2.93 -24.08 13.05
CA ARG A 49 -2.10 -23.37 14.04
C ARG A 49 -0.76 -24.07 14.38
N LEU A 50 -0.69 -25.40 14.36
CA LEU A 50 0.49 -26.15 14.80
C LEU A 50 1.51 -26.43 13.67
N SER A 51 1.07 -26.55 12.41
CA SER A 51 1.99 -26.69 11.27
C SER A 51 2.66 -25.38 10.84
N ARG A 52 2.26 -24.26 11.47
CA ARG A 52 2.64 -22.87 11.10
C ARG A 52 4.05 -22.44 11.51
N THR A 53 4.74 -23.19 12.36
CA THR A 53 5.98 -22.70 13.00
C THR A 53 7.26 -23.05 12.24
N PHE A 54 7.26 -24.06 11.35
CA PHE A 54 8.50 -24.60 10.79
C PHE A 54 8.73 -24.37 9.27
N TYR A 55 7.81 -23.73 8.53
CA TYR A 55 7.89 -23.67 7.04
C TYR A 55 7.69 -22.30 6.36
N MET A 56 7.68 -21.14 7.06
CA MET A 56 7.15 -19.87 6.48
C MET A 56 8.00 -18.59 6.63
N THR A 57 9.33 -18.67 6.66
CA THR A 57 10.18 -17.45 6.65
C THR A 57 10.12 -16.72 5.30
N ASP A 58 10.04 -17.46 4.20
CA ASP A 58 10.00 -16.91 2.84
C ASP A 58 8.71 -16.11 2.55
N ASN A 59 7.54 -16.63 2.98
CA ASN A 59 6.24 -15.97 2.71
C ASN A 59 6.08 -14.60 3.43
N ARG A 60 6.74 -14.41 4.59
CA ARG A 60 6.66 -13.14 5.35
C ARG A 60 7.38 -12.01 4.64
N MET A 61 8.60 -12.26 4.19
CA MET A 61 9.39 -11.25 3.46
C MET A 61 8.73 -10.94 2.10
N ASN A 62 8.21 -11.95 1.41
CA ASN A 62 7.47 -11.74 0.17
C ASN A 62 6.22 -10.87 0.37
N ALA A 63 5.49 -11.07 1.49
CA ALA A 63 4.35 -10.23 1.84
C ALA A 63 4.77 -8.79 2.16
N TYR A 64 5.85 -8.62 2.93
CA TYR A 64 6.42 -7.30 3.20
C TYR A 64 6.80 -6.58 1.90
N ASN A 65 7.56 -7.24 1.03
CA ASN A 65 8.01 -6.67 -0.25
C ASN A 65 6.82 -6.31 -1.16
N PHE A 66 5.78 -7.15 -1.18
CA PHE A 66 4.55 -6.88 -1.92
C PHE A 66 3.85 -5.61 -1.42
N ILE A 67 3.69 -5.46 -0.10
CA ILE A 67 3.07 -4.28 0.52
C ILE A 67 3.91 -3.04 0.22
N GLU A 68 5.21 -3.10 0.52
CA GLU A 68 6.14 -1.97 0.35
C GLU A 68 6.18 -1.50 -1.11
N THR A 69 6.33 -2.44 -2.06
CA THR A 69 6.36 -2.11 -3.50
C THR A 69 5.04 -1.53 -3.98
N THR A 70 3.91 -2.09 -3.55
CA THR A 70 2.58 -1.60 -3.96
C THR A 70 2.36 -0.17 -3.47
N ILE A 71 2.68 0.10 -2.21
CA ILE A 71 2.56 1.44 -1.62
C ILE A 71 3.54 2.41 -2.28
N GLY A 72 4.78 2.00 -2.53
CA GLY A 72 5.78 2.80 -3.23
C GLY A 72 5.28 3.29 -4.58
N ARG A 73 4.75 2.38 -5.41
CA ARG A 73 4.15 2.70 -6.72
C ARG A 73 2.95 3.64 -6.61
N CYS A 74 2.12 3.50 -5.58
CA CYS A 74 1.00 4.42 -5.37
C CYS A 74 1.47 5.87 -5.16
N PHE A 75 2.55 6.07 -4.40
CA PHE A 75 3.13 7.40 -4.21
C PHE A 75 3.83 7.96 -5.46
N GLU A 76 4.38 7.09 -6.33
CA GLU A 76 4.87 7.51 -7.65
C GLU A 76 3.71 8.05 -8.50
N ILE A 77 2.58 7.33 -8.55
CA ILE A 77 1.36 7.76 -9.25
C ILE A 77 0.86 9.10 -8.70
N ILE A 78 0.86 9.27 -7.37
CA ILE A 78 0.50 10.53 -6.70
C ILE A 78 1.40 11.67 -7.16
N THR A 79 2.72 11.45 -7.15
CA THR A 79 3.72 12.47 -7.52
C THR A 79 3.52 12.95 -8.96
N VAL A 80 3.30 12.03 -9.91
CA VAL A 80 3.09 12.38 -11.32
C VAL A 80 1.76 13.14 -11.50
N ASN A 81 0.70 12.72 -10.81
CA ASN A 81 -0.61 13.35 -10.95
C ASN A 81 -0.68 14.75 -10.30
N LYS A 82 0.06 14.98 -9.20
CA LYS A 82 0.24 16.32 -8.60
C LYS A 82 0.74 17.35 -9.62
N GLN A 83 1.74 16.98 -10.41
CA GLN A 83 2.38 17.88 -11.39
C GLN A 83 1.46 18.26 -12.56
N THR A 84 0.41 17.48 -12.81
CA THR A 84 -0.48 17.69 -13.96
C THR A 84 -1.49 18.82 -13.70
N LYS A 85 -1.82 19.12 -12.43
CA LYS A 85 -2.73 20.20 -11.97
C LYS A 85 -4.12 20.19 -12.66
N THR A 86 -4.73 19.01 -12.86
CA THR A 86 -6.12 18.90 -13.37
C THR A 86 -7.06 18.39 -12.29
N SER A 87 -8.35 18.79 -12.34
CA SER A 87 -9.38 18.34 -11.39
C SER A 87 -9.49 16.81 -11.32
N THR A 88 -9.39 16.11 -12.45
CA THR A 88 -9.38 14.65 -12.51
C THR A 88 -8.16 14.06 -11.81
N SER A 89 -6.98 14.62 -12.02
CA SER A 89 -5.75 14.20 -11.33
C SER A 89 -5.84 14.42 -9.82
N PHE A 90 -6.39 15.55 -9.38
CA PHE A 90 -6.64 15.78 -7.95
C PHE A 90 -7.57 14.72 -7.37
N LYS A 91 -8.69 14.44 -8.05
CA LYS A 91 -9.64 13.43 -7.56
C LYS A 91 -9.05 12.03 -7.48
N LEU A 92 -8.23 11.67 -8.47
CA LEU A 92 -7.49 10.40 -8.45
C LEU A 92 -6.57 10.34 -7.21
N VAL A 93 -5.82 11.41 -6.94
CA VAL A 93 -4.93 11.45 -5.76
C VAL A 93 -5.72 11.34 -4.45
N GLU A 94 -6.84 12.05 -4.30
CA GLU A 94 -7.70 11.91 -3.11
C GLU A 94 -8.13 10.45 -2.88
N ASN A 95 -8.57 9.78 -3.94
CA ASN A 95 -9.02 8.39 -3.87
C ASN A 95 -7.86 7.45 -3.48
N ILE A 96 -6.67 7.64 -4.06
CA ILE A 96 -5.48 6.85 -3.70
C ILE A 96 -5.10 7.09 -2.24
N LEU A 97 -5.13 8.33 -1.76
CA LEU A 97 -4.83 8.65 -0.36
C LEU A 97 -5.84 8.02 0.61
N ALA A 98 -7.12 7.95 0.23
CA ALA A 98 -8.13 7.24 1.00
C ALA A 98 -7.83 5.73 1.04
N ASP A 99 -7.54 5.11 -0.12
CA ASP A 99 -7.20 3.69 -0.21
C ASP A 99 -5.90 3.35 0.57
N ILE A 100 -4.91 4.25 0.63
CA ILE A 100 -3.70 4.06 1.45
C ILE A 100 -4.05 4.02 2.95
N LYS A 101 -5.01 4.84 3.42
CA LYS A 101 -5.44 4.78 4.82
C LYS A 101 -6.08 3.44 5.16
N ASP A 102 -6.90 2.91 4.26
CA ASP A 102 -7.47 1.57 4.41
C ASP A 102 -6.36 0.50 4.39
N ALA A 103 -5.36 0.66 3.52
CA ALA A 103 -4.19 -0.22 3.49
C ALA A 103 -3.41 -0.22 4.82
N ILE A 104 -3.28 0.91 5.52
CA ILE A 104 -2.66 0.96 6.86
C ILE A 104 -3.43 0.06 7.85
N ILE A 105 -4.76 0.06 7.81
CA ILE A 105 -5.60 -0.81 8.65
C ILE A 105 -5.33 -2.28 8.29
N GLY A 106 -5.28 -2.60 7.00
CA GLY A 106 -4.95 -3.94 6.52
C GLY A 106 -3.55 -4.42 6.94
N ILE A 107 -2.54 -3.54 6.90
CA ILE A 107 -1.18 -3.84 7.36
C ILE A 107 -1.16 -4.07 8.88
N GLN A 108 -1.92 -3.29 9.65
CA GLN A 108 -2.05 -3.48 11.09
C GLN A 108 -2.72 -4.83 11.43
N ASN A 109 -3.76 -5.21 10.70
CA ASN A 109 -4.39 -6.52 10.81
C ASN A 109 -3.44 -7.66 10.45
N PHE A 110 -2.62 -7.46 9.40
CA PHE A 110 -1.58 -8.41 9.00
C PHE A 110 -0.49 -8.55 10.06
N LYS A 111 -0.07 -7.44 10.69
CA LYS A 111 0.88 -7.43 11.81
C LYS A 111 0.37 -8.28 12.97
N ASP A 112 -0.90 -8.12 13.34
CA ASP A 112 -1.54 -8.90 14.40
C ASP A 112 -1.50 -10.42 14.12
N THR A 113 -1.57 -10.85 12.85
CA THR A 113 -1.44 -12.27 12.46
C THR A 113 -0.05 -12.85 12.77
N TYR A 114 0.98 -12.01 12.86
CA TYR A 114 2.37 -12.39 13.12
C TYR A 114 2.90 -11.80 14.45
N SER A 115 2.01 -11.54 15.41
CA SER A 115 2.36 -10.89 16.69
C SER A 115 3.45 -11.60 17.52
N TYR A 116 3.75 -12.86 17.21
CA TYR A 116 4.82 -13.64 17.84
C TYR A 116 6.22 -13.33 17.28
N ASP A 117 6.31 -12.69 16.10
CA ASP A 117 7.57 -12.29 15.46
C ASP A 117 7.78 -10.78 15.66
N VAL A 118 8.52 -10.46 16.72
CA VAL A 118 8.78 -9.07 17.13
C VAL A 118 9.48 -8.28 16.03
N MET A 119 10.52 -8.85 15.40
CA MET A 119 11.30 -8.13 14.38
C MET A 119 10.46 -7.86 13.13
N PHE A 120 9.64 -8.81 12.71
CA PHE A 120 8.72 -8.59 11.59
C PHE A 120 7.67 -7.53 11.91
N CYS A 121 7.13 -7.53 13.13
CA CYS A 121 6.21 -6.48 13.57
C CYS A 121 6.88 -5.10 13.54
N CYS A 122 8.10 -4.96 14.04
CA CYS A 122 8.85 -3.70 13.99
C CYS A 122 9.08 -3.20 12.56
N LYS A 123 9.34 -4.09 11.59
CA LYS A 123 9.44 -3.72 10.18
C LYS A 123 8.13 -3.18 9.63
N LEU A 124 7.00 -3.82 9.96
CA LEU A 124 5.68 -3.33 9.55
C LEU A 124 5.33 -2.00 10.22
N ASP A 125 5.69 -1.79 11.49
CA ASP A 125 5.51 -0.51 12.18
C ASP A 125 6.32 0.60 11.52
N THR A 126 7.59 0.35 11.22
CA THR A 126 8.46 1.30 10.50
C THR A 126 7.89 1.65 9.13
N LEU A 127 7.34 0.66 8.42
CA LEU A 127 6.66 0.89 7.14
C LEU A 127 5.41 1.75 7.31
N ILE A 128 4.55 1.46 8.30
CA ILE A 128 3.35 2.27 8.59
C ILE A 128 3.73 3.73 8.89
N ASP A 129 4.76 3.95 9.71
CA ASP A 129 5.22 5.30 10.07
C ASP A 129 5.76 6.05 8.85
N SER A 130 6.54 5.39 7.99
CA SER A 130 6.99 5.95 6.72
C SER A 130 5.83 6.34 5.81
N ILE A 131 4.79 5.50 5.73
CA ILE A 131 3.58 5.81 4.95
C ILE A 131 2.86 7.03 5.52
N ARG A 132 2.65 7.09 6.83
CA ARG A 132 1.99 8.23 7.50
C ARG A 132 2.76 9.53 7.29
N PHE A 133 4.08 9.48 7.40
CA PHE A 133 4.95 10.63 7.13
C PHE A 133 4.74 11.15 5.70
N ARG A 134 4.79 10.25 4.70
CA ARG A 134 4.61 10.61 3.28
C ARG A 134 3.20 11.13 2.96
N ILE A 135 2.16 10.63 3.63
CA ILE A 135 0.80 11.19 3.49
C ILE A 135 0.76 12.63 4.00
N ASN A 136 1.37 12.88 5.16
CA ASN A 136 1.37 14.21 5.77
C ASN A 136 2.18 15.21 4.94
N ASP A 137 3.38 14.83 4.51
CA ASP A 137 4.21 15.62 3.58
C ASP A 137 3.48 15.87 2.24
N GLY A 138 2.83 14.82 1.71
CA GLY A 138 1.99 14.89 0.52
C GLY A 138 0.79 15.84 0.67
N ARG A 139 0.23 16.02 1.87
CA ARG A 139 -0.88 16.96 2.11
C ARG A 139 -0.41 18.39 2.24
N VAL A 140 0.67 18.62 2.98
CA VAL A 140 1.29 19.95 3.10
C VAL A 140 1.63 20.52 1.73
N SER A 141 2.16 19.69 0.83
CA SER A 141 2.44 20.13 -0.55
C SER A 141 1.19 20.44 -1.40
N PHE A 142 0.03 19.85 -1.11
CA PHE A 142 -1.22 20.20 -1.83
C PHE A 142 -1.83 21.52 -1.36
N GLU A 143 -1.84 21.76 -0.05
CA GLU A 143 -2.43 22.98 0.52
C GLU A 143 -1.65 24.23 0.09
N MET A 144 -0.33 24.12 -0.10
CA MET A 144 0.50 25.24 -0.58
C MET A 144 0.29 25.58 -2.07
N ASP A 145 -0.17 24.62 -2.89
CA ASP A 145 -0.39 24.80 -4.33
C ASP A 145 -1.76 25.46 -4.66
N GLU A 146 -2.67 25.56 -3.69
CA GLU A 146 -4.02 26.16 -3.85
C GLU A 146 -4.10 27.65 -3.42
N VAL A 147 -3.01 28.20 -2.88
CA VAL A 147 -2.97 29.57 -2.31
C VAL A 147 -2.52 30.65 -3.31
N ASP A 148 -2.33 30.31 -4.58
CA ASP A 148 -1.96 31.25 -5.66
C ASP A 148 -3.14 31.63 -6.58
#